data_AF-A0A2T7DIF5-F1
#
_entry.id   AF-A0A2T7DIF5-F1
#
_cell.length_a   1.000
_cell.length_b   1.000
_cell.length_c   1.000
_cell.angle_alpha   90.00
_cell.angle_beta   90.00
_cell.angle_gamma   90.00
#
_symmetry.space_group_name_H-M   'P 1'
#
loop_
_entity.id
_entity.type
_entity.pdbx_description
1 polymer ?
#
loop_
_entity_poly.entity_id
_entity_poly.type
_entity_poly.pdbx_seq_one_letter_code
_entity_poly.pdbx_strand_id
1 'polypeptide(L)'
;MAPPCGDAAAAPELTSLRIPDGAELPPLPRRGGGGGNAAEREEEGDKSKKARKEKAGAQRIAGWGLREYSKIVSKKVETKGRTTYNEVADEICAELKLTLNGQEFDEKNIRRRVYDAFNVLIALRVIAKDKKEIKWMGLSNFRYEKIKKLEEAHKELMIRIKNKKKLLQEIEKQFDDLQNIKFRNQVLQRPAESVNGICLPFLLVKASRKARVEIEISEDSKFAGFDFNCTPFTLHDDVSILDGIRRNGIRRAG
;
A
#
# COMPACT_ATOMS: atom_id res chain seq x y z
N MET A 1 20.18 -63.97 2.17
CA MET A 1 21.36 -63.34 2.81
C MET A 1 21.39 -61.87 2.39
N ALA A 2 21.35 -60.95 3.35
CA ALA A 2 21.75 -59.54 3.18
C ALA A 2 23.25 -59.42 3.56
N PRO A 3 24.00 -58.33 3.26
CA PRO A 3 23.71 -56.97 3.75
C PRO A 3 24.16 -55.84 2.76
N PRO A 4 24.45 -54.57 3.16
CA PRO A 4 23.73 -53.36 2.72
C PRO A 4 24.66 -52.26 2.13
N CYS A 5 24.13 -51.03 1.94
CA CYS A 5 24.78 -49.70 1.73
C CYS A 5 24.13 -48.99 0.53
N GLY A 6 23.38 -47.90 0.71
CA GLY A 6 23.88 -46.50 0.81
C GLY A 6 23.74 -45.86 -0.59
N ASP A 7 23.17 -44.70 -0.86
CA ASP A 7 22.76 -43.55 -0.07
C ASP A 7 21.52 -42.91 -0.69
N ALA A 8 20.64 -42.37 0.15
CA ALA A 8 19.53 -41.52 -0.25
C ALA A 8 20.04 -40.09 -0.50
N ALA A 9 20.01 -39.66 -1.77
CA ALA A 9 20.30 -38.28 -2.14
C ALA A 9 19.05 -37.40 -1.98
N ALA A 10 19.04 -36.68 -0.87
CA ALA A 10 18.40 -35.40 -0.55
C ALA A 10 17.38 -34.80 -1.56
N ALA A 11 16.13 -34.73 -1.11
CA ALA A 11 15.17 -33.72 -1.56
C ALA A 11 15.50 -32.35 -0.93
N PRO A 12 15.31 -31.22 -1.63
CA PRO A 12 15.45 -29.91 -0.99
C PRO A 12 14.23 -29.62 -0.12
N GLU A 13 14.45 -29.49 1.19
CA GLU A 13 13.45 -29.03 2.14
C GLU A 13 12.98 -27.61 1.81
N LEU A 14 11.67 -27.45 1.73
CA LEU A 14 10.97 -26.18 1.76
C LEU A 14 11.23 -25.51 3.11
N THR A 15 12.02 -24.45 3.08
CA THR A 15 12.31 -23.61 4.24
C THR A 15 11.00 -23.00 4.76
N SER A 16 10.61 -23.43 5.95
CA SER A 16 9.53 -22.87 6.74
C SER A 16 9.88 -21.43 7.14
N LEU A 17 9.23 -20.45 6.52
CA LEU A 17 9.27 -19.05 6.96
C LEU A 17 8.51 -18.93 8.28
N ARG A 18 9.25 -19.05 9.39
CA ARG A 18 8.78 -18.63 10.72
C ARG A 18 8.54 -17.12 10.71
N ILE A 19 7.30 -16.73 10.97
CA ILE A 19 6.92 -15.37 11.34
C ILE A 19 7.36 -15.15 12.79
N PRO A 20 8.25 -14.19 13.10
CA PRO A 20 8.47 -13.79 14.49
C PRO A 20 7.35 -12.82 14.90
N ASP A 21 6.55 -13.28 15.86
CA ASP A 21 5.67 -12.46 16.67
C ASP A 21 6.51 -11.57 17.59
N GLY A 22 6.09 -10.32 17.79
CA GLY A 22 6.66 -9.43 18.81
C GLY A 22 7.58 -8.31 18.30
N ALA A 23 7.00 -7.27 17.69
CA ALA A 23 7.63 -5.96 17.59
C ALA A 23 7.01 -5.03 18.65
N GLU A 24 7.58 -5.08 19.85
CA GLU A 24 7.28 -4.12 20.92
C GLU A 24 7.87 -2.76 20.55
N LEU A 25 7.04 -1.72 20.56
CA LEU A 25 7.44 -0.35 20.26
C LEU A 25 8.46 0.17 21.31
N PRO A 26 9.54 0.86 20.90
CA PRO A 26 10.48 1.42 21.86
C PRO A 26 9.83 2.57 22.66
N PRO A 27 10.01 2.63 23.99
CA PRO A 27 9.44 3.70 24.80
C PRO A 27 10.18 5.03 24.58
N LEU A 28 9.40 6.10 24.47
CA LEU A 28 9.89 7.48 24.39
C LEU A 28 10.62 7.90 25.69
N PRO A 29 11.65 8.75 25.60
CA PRO A 29 12.45 9.16 26.76
C PRO A 29 11.63 10.04 27.71
N ARG A 30 11.47 9.58 28.95
CA ARG A 30 10.99 10.41 30.07
C ARG A 30 12.11 11.31 30.53
N ARG A 31 11.96 12.62 30.33
CA ARG A 31 12.88 13.64 30.83
C ARG A 31 12.38 14.19 32.16
N GLY A 32 13.21 14.07 33.19
CA GLY A 32 13.36 15.12 34.21
C GLY A 32 13.16 14.70 35.66
N GLY A 33 14.20 14.15 36.28
CA GLY A 33 14.30 14.03 37.73
C GLY A 33 15.75 13.88 38.18
N GLY A 34 16.34 14.96 38.69
CA GLY A 34 17.45 14.90 39.64
C GLY A 34 18.87 15.08 39.11
N GLY A 35 19.49 16.20 39.48
CA GLY A 35 20.83 16.17 40.09
C GLY A 35 22.03 16.61 39.26
N GLY A 36 22.55 17.79 39.58
CA GLY A 36 23.99 18.02 39.68
C GLY A 36 24.69 18.66 38.48
N ASN A 37 24.76 19.99 38.46
CA ASN A 37 25.91 20.70 37.89
C ASN A 37 26.58 21.47 39.03
N ALA A 38 27.86 21.19 39.26
CA ALA A 38 28.75 22.04 40.05
C ALA A 38 29.43 23.01 39.10
N ALA A 39 29.05 24.29 39.17
CA ALA A 39 29.84 25.40 38.68
C ALA A 39 29.64 26.55 39.67
N GLU A 40 30.72 26.89 40.33
CA GLU A 40 30.85 27.96 41.31
C GLU A 40 30.71 29.34 40.64
N ARG A 41 29.98 30.27 41.29
CA ARG A 41 30.47 31.55 41.83
C ARG A 41 29.35 32.61 41.94
N GLU A 42 29.11 32.99 43.20
CA GLU A 42 28.95 34.34 43.78
C GLU A 42 27.92 35.30 43.14
N GLU A 43 26.78 35.53 43.82
CA GLU A 43 26.50 36.59 44.82
C GLU A 43 26.14 37.95 44.19
N GLU A 44 24.85 38.33 44.29
CA GLU A 44 24.39 39.49 45.09
C GLU A 44 22.91 39.81 44.79
N GLY A 45 22.19 40.26 45.84
CA GLY A 45 21.14 41.26 45.65
C GLY A 45 19.68 40.80 45.66
N ASP A 46 19.22 40.29 46.80
CA ASP A 46 17.81 40.30 47.18
C ASP A 46 17.26 41.74 47.24
N LYS A 47 16.21 42.03 46.44
CA LYS A 47 15.16 43.08 46.65
C LYS A 47 14.37 43.33 45.35
N SER A 48 13.55 42.36 44.90
CA SER A 48 12.41 42.69 44.00
C SER A 48 11.38 41.57 43.77
N LYS A 49 11.33 40.54 44.61
CA LYS A 49 10.37 39.42 44.41
C LYS A 49 8.96 39.70 44.93
N LYS A 50 8.69 40.88 45.53
CA LYS A 50 7.36 41.21 46.09
C LYS A 50 6.45 41.99 45.13
N ALA A 51 6.96 42.58 44.05
CA ALA A 51 6.16 43.39 43.12
C ALA A 51 5.66 42.65 41.85
N ARG A 52 6.09 41.40 41.61
CA ARG A 52 5.77 40.68 40.36
C ARG A 52 4.63 39.65 40.47
N LYS A 53 4.08 39.43 41.68
CA LYS A 53 3.02 38.43 41.91
C LYS A 53 1.60 39.01 41.80
N GLU A 54 1.44 40.34 41.65
CA GLU A 54 0.13 41.01 41.56
C GLU A 54 -0.35 41.31 40.12
N LYS A 55 0.41 40.93 39.08
CA LYS A 55 -0.04 41.01 37.67
C LYS A 55 -0.36 39.65 37.04
N ALA A 56 -0.61 38.63 37.85
CA ALA A 56 -1.00 37.29 37.40
C ALA A 56 -2.53 37.13 37.47
N GLY A 57 -3.22 37.90 36.65
CA GLY A 57 -4.68 37.87 36.56
C GLY A 57 -5.14 38.57 35.29
N ALA A 58 -4.61 38.18 34.13
CA ALA A 58 -5.32 38.48 32.89
C ALA A 58 -6.70 37.83 33.02
N GLN A 59 -7.73 38.66 33.22
CA GLN A 59 -9.12 38.26 33.41
C GLN A 59 -9.44 37.27 32.28
N ARG A 60 -9.57 35.98 32.62
CA ARG A 60 -10.13 35.04 31.65
C ARG A 60 -11.54 35.53 31.40
N ILE A 61 -11.83 35.96 30.18
CA ILE A 61 -13.19 36.28 29.77
C ILE A 61 -14.00 35.00 29.99
N ALA A 62 -14.85 35.00 31.02
CA ALA A 62 -15.64 33.83 31.39
C ALA A 62 -16.48 33.40 30.18
N GLY A 63 -16.29 32.15 29.72
CA GLY A 63 -16.96 31.61 28.53
C GLY A 63 -16.11 31.57 27.25
N TRP A 64 -14.94 32.22 27.21
CA TRP A 64 -14.07 32.23 26.01
C TRP A 64 -12.90 31.26 26.13
N GLY A 65 -13.17 29.99 25.85
CA GLY A 65 -12.16 28.92 25.79
C GLY A 65 -11.59 28.69 24.38
N LEU A 66 -10.56 27.84 24.28
CA LEU A 66 -9.94 27.48 22.99
C LEU A 66 -10.95 26.96 21.96
N ARG A 67 -12.00 26.28 22.42
CA ARG A 67 -13.11 25.81 21.56
C ARG A 67 -13.78 26.95 20.79
N GLU A 68 -14.03 28.08 21.45
CA GLU A 68 -14.69 29.22 20.84
C GLU A 68 -13.76 29.93 19.86
N TYR A 69 -12.48 30.12 20.25
CA TYR A 69 -11.46 30.63 19.34
C TYR A 69 -11.32 29.76 18.09
N SER A 70 -11.25 28.43 18.24
CA SER A 70 -11.16 27.51 17.10
C SER A 70 -12.38 27.57 16.19
N LYS A 71 -13.59 27.73 16.75
CA LYS A 71 -14.83 27.87 15.98
C LYS A 71 -14.83 29.16 15.15
N ILE A 72 -14.46 30.27 15.77
CA ILE A 72 -14.40 31.59 15.12
C ILE A 72 -13.30 31.61 14.05
N VAL A 73 -12.08 31.16 14.38
CA VAL A 73 -10.95 31.08 13.44
C VAL A 73 -11.32 30.21 12.24
N SER A 74 -11.93 29.04 12.46
CA SER A 74 -12.36 28.15 11.37
C SER A 74 -13.36 28.85 10.45
N LYS A 75 -14.40 29.49 11.00
CA LYS A 75 -15.44 30.17 10.21
C LYS A 75 -14.88 31.36 9.41
N LYS A 76 -13.93 32.11 10.00
CA LYS A 76 -13.30 33.26 9.35
C LYS A 76 -12.45 32.83 8.16
N VAL A 77 -11.63 31.80 8.33
CA VAL A 77 -10.79 31.25 7.26
C VAL A 77 -11.65 30.61 6.17
N GLU A 78 -12.74 29.92 6.53
CA GLU A 78 -13.70 29.34 5.58
C GLU A 78 -14.37 30.41 4.72
N THR A 79 -14.86 31.50 5.33
CA THR A 79 -15.56 32.58 4.61
C THR A 79 -14.62 33.32 3.64
N LYS A 80 -13.36 33.53 4.05
CA LYS A 80 -12.38 34.25 3.23
C LYS A 80 -11.70 33.38 2.18
N GLY A 81 -11.60 32.07 2.42
CA GLY A 81 -10.86 31.13 1.58
C GLY A 81 -9.34 31.28 1.66
N ARG A 82 -8.81 32.51 1.57
CA ARG A 82 -7.39 32.86 1.76
C ARG A 82 -7.25 34.08 2.67
N THR A 83 -6.37 34.01 3.66
CA THR A 83 -6.18 35.08 4.65
C THR A 83 -4.79 35.00 5.28
N THR A 84 -4.45 35.88 6.22
CA THR A 84 -3.19 35.85 6.96
C THR A 84 -3.42 35.79 8.46
N TYR A 85 -2.40 35.37 9.22
CA TYR A 85 -2.50 35.27 10.69
C TYR A 85 -2.89 36.61 11.33
N ASN A 86 -2.21 37.70 10.95
CA ASN A 86 -2.43 39.02 11.53
C ASN A 86 -3.86 39.49 11.25
N GLU A 87 -4.30 39.35 10.00
CA GLU A 87 -5.65 39.72 9.59
C GLU A 87 -6.73 38.99 10.39
N VAL A 88 -6.60 37.67 10.58
CA VAL A 88 -7.56 36.90 11.41
C VAL A 88 -7.48 37.29 12.88
N ALA A 89 -6.28 37.52 13.42
CA ALA A 89 -6.11 37.91 14.82
C ALA A 89 -6.69 39.29 15.11
N ASP A 90 -6.43 40.27 14.24
CA ASP A 90 -6.87 41.65 14.39
C ASP A 90 -8.41 41.75 14.23
N GLU A 91 -9.01 40.97 13.32
CA GLU A 91 -10.47 40.90 13.16
C GLU A 91 -11.17 40.27 14.35
N ILE A 92 -10.61 39.20 14.92
CA ILE A 92 -11.17 38.57 16.13
C ILE A 92 -11.09 39.56 17.30
N CYS A 93 -9.99 40.31 17.42
CA CYS A 93 -9.88 41.36 18.44
C CYS A 93 -10.91 42.48 18.23
N ALA A 94 -11.16 42.90 16.98
CA ALA A 94 -12.17 43.91 16.67
C ALA A 94 -13.61 43.43 16.94
N GLU A 95 -13.93 42.19 16.59
CA GLU A 95 -15.24 41.57 16.80
C GLU A 95 -15.54 41.40 18.31
N LEU A 96 -14.53 41.06 19.10
CA LEU A 96 -14.60 41.01 20.56
C LEU A 96 -14.80 42.38 21.21
N LYS A 97 -14.12 43.43 20.72
CA LYS A 97 -14.30 44.81 21.19
C LYS A 97 -15.74 45.29 21.08
N LEU A 98 -16.39 44.95 19.96
CA LEU A 98 -17.78 45.34 19.68
C LEU A 98 -18.79 44.57 20.54
N THR A 99 -18.53 43.30 20.83
CA THR A 99 -19.47 42.42 21.54
C THR A 99 -19.49 42.66 23.05
N LEU A 100 -18.37 43.13 23.63
CA LEU A 100 -18.18 43.28 25.07
C LEU A 100 -18.07 44.74 25.54
N ASN A 101 -18.52 45.70 24.72
CA ASN A 101 -18.66 47.13 25.07
C ASN A 101 -17.45 47.74 25.82
N GLY A 102 -16.23 47.47 25.36
CA GLY A 102 -15.02 48.13 25.88
C GLY A 102 -14.42 47.54 27.16
N GLN A 103 -14.81 46.32 27.57
CA GLN A 103 -14.08 45.61 28.62
C GLN A 103 -12.61 45.38 28.21
N GLU A 104 -11.65 45.64 29.11
CA GLU A 104 -10.23 45.41 28.84
C GLU A 104 -9.98 43.92 28.50
N PHE A 105 -9.64 43.66 27.24
CA PHE A 105 -9.25 42.33 26.76
C PHE A 105 -7.73 42.32 26.55
N ASP A 106 -7.11 41.20 26.89
CA ASP A 106 -5.68 41.02 26.63
C ASP A 106 -5.48 40.56 25.17
N GLU A 107 -5.17 41.50 24.29
CA GLU A 107 -4.85 41.23 22.88
C GLU A 107 -3.76 40.17 22.73
N LYS A 108 -2.79 40.12 23.64
CA LYS A 108 -1.72 39.10 23.62
C LYS A 108 -2.29 37.71 23.88
N ASN A 109 -3.30 37.62 24.73
CA ASN A 109 -4.00 36.36 25.01
C ASN A 109 -4.74 35.86 23.75
N ILE A 110 -5.50 36.75 23.09
CA ILE A 110 -6.23 36.40 21.86
C ILE A 110 -5.25 35.96 20.78
N ARG A 111 -4.19 36.73 20.52
CA ARG A 111 -3.13 36.38 19.56
C ARG A 111 -2.54 34.99 19.86
N ARG A 112 -2.24 34.69 21.13
CA ARG A 112 -1.74 33.38 21.57
C ARG A 112 -2.75 32.25 21.29
N ARG A 113 -4.04 32.47 21.53
CA ARG A 113 -5.11 31.49 21.31
C ARG A 113 -5.39 31.25 19.84
N VAL A 114 -5.32 32.28 19.00
CA VAL A 114 -5.44 32.16 17.54
C VAL A 114 -4.32 31.28 16.97
N TYR A 115 -3.09 31.40 17.48
CA TYR A 115 -2.01 30.47 17.12
C TYR A 115 -2.30 29.02 17.54
N ASP A 116 -2.81 28.80 18.76
CA ASP A 116 -3.18 27.45 19.21
C ASP A 116 -4.25 26.83 18.28
N ALA A 117 -5.27 27.60 17.91
CA ALA A 117 -6.33 27.17 16.99
C ALA A 117 -5.77 26.84 15.60
N PHE A 118 -4.92 27.70 15.03
CA PHE A 118 -4.30 27.46 13.73
C PHE A 118 -3.43 26.20 13.74
N ASN A 119 -2.61 25.97 14.76
CA ASN A 119 -1.75 24.79 14.84
C ASN A 119 -2.57 23.49 14.81
N VAL A 120 -3.68 23.44 15.53
CA VAL A 120 -4.58 22.27 15.52
C VAL A 120 -5.25 22.11 14.15
N LEU A 121 -5.75 23.20 13.55
CA LEU A 121 -6.41 23.14 12.23
C LEU A 121 -5.43 22.77 11.10
N ILE A 122 -4.17 23.18 11.19
CA ILE A 122 -3.08 22.77 10.29
C ILE A 122 -2.80 21.27 10.46
N ALA A 123 -2.68 20.80 11.71
CA ALA A 123 -2.45 19.39 12.00
C ALA A 123 -3.60 18.50 11.47
N LEU A 124 -4.84 18.98 11.55
CA LEU A 124 -6.02 18.33 10.98
C LEU A 124 -6.15 18.52 9.46
N ARG A 125 -5.24 19.28 8.82
CA ARG A 125 -5.25 19.63 7.39
C ARG A 125 -6.54 20.29 6.90
N VAL A 126 -7.28 20.91 7.80
CA VAL A 126 -8.48 21.72 7.49
C VAL A 126 -8.07 23.05 6.87
N ILE A 127 -6.88 23.52 7.22
CA ILE A 127 -6.25 24.71 6.64
C ILE A 127 -4.81 24.39 6.25
N ALA A 128 -4.29 25.08 5.24
CA ALA A 128 -2.90 25.01 4.83
C ALA A 128 -2.21 26.35 5.06
N LYS A 129 -0.98 26.34 5.58
CA LYS A 129 -0.15 27.55 5.75
C LYS A 129 0.98 27.53 4.75
N ASP A 130 1.03 28.52 3.88
CA ASP A 130 2.12 28.76 2.94
C ASP A 130 2.78 30.10 3.28
N LYS A 131 3.95 30.03 3.92
CA LYS A 131 4.66 31.20 4.48
C LYS A 131 3.75 32.06 5.36
N LYS A 132 3.21 33.16 4.81
CA LYS A 132 2.32 34.12 5.48
C LYS A 132 0.84 33.95 5.12
N GLU A 133 0.54 33.20 4.05
CA GLU A 133 -0.81 32.93 3.56
C GLU A 133 -1.40 31.69 4.23
N ILE A 134 -2.68 31.75 4.59
CA ILE A 134 -3.47 30.67 5.18
C ILE A 134 -4.63 30.38 4.22
N LYS A 135 -4.75 29.13 3.77
CA LYS A 135 -5.78 28.68 2.82
C LYS A 135 -6.76 27.73 3.52
N TRP A 136 -8.06 27.91 3.27
CA TRP A 136 -9.08 26.96 3.67
C TRP A 136 -9.03 25.71 2.78
N MET A 137 -8.84 24.55 3.39
CA MET A 137 -8.88 23.25 2.71
C MET A 137 -10.17 22.48 3.05
N GLY A 138 -10.81 22.77 4.18
CA GLY A 138 -12.01 22.07 4.64
C GLY A 138 -11.76 20.61 5.07
N LEU A 139 -12.80 19.99 5.62
CA LEU A 139 -12.77 18.58 6.07
C LEU A 139 -12.96 17.58 4.91
N SER A 140 -13.50 18.04 3.78
CA SER A 140 -13.83 17.23 2.60
C SER A 140 -12.59 16.70 1.89
N ASN A 141 -11.48 17.46 1.86
CA ASN A 141 -10.27 17.08 1.15
C ASN A 141 -9.58 15.82 1.73
N PHE A 142 -9.59 15.65 3.07
CA PHE A 142 -9.06 14.43 3.69
C PHE A 142 -9.94 13.21 3.40
N ARG A 143 -11.27 13.38 3.51
CA ARG A 143 -12.23 12.32 3.26
C ARG A 143 -12.18 11.88 1.79
N TYR A 144 -12.08 12.82 0.86
CA TYR A 144 -11.98 12.55 -0.56
C TYR A 144 -10.69 11.81 -0.91
N GLU A 145 -9.53 12.26 -0.43
CA GLU A 145 -8.25 11.59 -0.70
C GLU A 145 -8.23 10.16 -0.12
N LYS A 146 -8.78 9.96 1.09
CA LYS A 146 -8.92 8.62 1.68
C LYS A 146 -9.85 7.73 0.88
N ILE A 147 -11.00 8.25 0.45
CA ILE A 147 -11.96 7.51 -0.40
C ILE A 147 -11.30 7.16 -1.73
N LYS A 148 -10.63 8.11 -2.38
CA LYS A 148 -9.93 7.89 -3.65
C LYS A 148 -8.89 6.78 -3.55
N LYS A 149 -8.05 6.79 -2.50
CA LYS A 149 -7.08 5.71 -2.25
C LYS A 149 -7.75 4.36 -2.03
N LEU A 150 -8.87 4.34 -1.31
CA LEU A 150 -9.64 3.10 -1.11
C LEU A 150 -10.27 2.60 -2.41
N GLU A 151 -10.78 3.49 -3.25
CA GLU A 151 -11.32 3.14 -4.57
C GLU A 151 -10.24 2.59 -5.51
N GLU A 152 -9.05 3.19 -5.50
CA GLU A 152 -7.89 2.69 -6.26
C GLU A 152 -7.48 1.29 -5.79
N ALA A 153 -7.33 1.08 -4.48
CA ALA A 153 -7.00 -0.23 -3.91
C ALA A 153 -8.09 -1.28 -4.21
N HIS A 154 -9.38 -0.89 -4.15
CA HIS A 154 -10.49 -1.76 -4.50
C HIS A 154 -10.43 -2.17 -5.99
N LYS A 155 -10.15 -1.23 -6.90
CA LYS A 155 -10.00 -1.53 -8.34
C LYS A 155 -8.85 -2.51 -8.58
N GLU A 156 -7.70 -2.29 -7.94
CA GLU A 156 -6.56 -3.20 -8.05
C GLU A 156 -6.90 -4.61 -7.54
N LEU A 157 -7.56 -4.70 -6.38
CA LEU A 157 -7.99 -5.97 -5.81
C LEU A 157 -8.97 -6.70 -6.73
N MET A 158 -9.91 -5.99 -7.33
CA MET A 158 -10.87 -6.55 -8.29
C MET A 158 -10.18 -7.09 -9.55
N ILE A 159 -9.17 -6.39 -10.08
CA ILE A 159 -8.35 -6.89 -11.20
C ILE A 159 -7.61 -8.17 -10.78
N ARG A 160 -7.02 -8.18 -9.58
CA ARG A 160 -6.31 -9.35 -9.05
C ARG A 160 -7.24 -10.56 -8.89
N ILE A 161 -8.45 -10.36 -8.36
CA ILE A 161 -9.46 -11.42 -8.24
C ILE A 161 -9.86 -11.95 -9.62
N LYS A 162 -10.11 -11.07 -10.59
CA LYS A 162 -10.45 -11.45 -11.96
C LYS A 162 -9.36 -12.29 -12.61
N ASN A 163 -8.09 -11.89 -12.45
CA ASN A 163 -6.95 -12.62 -12.99
C ASN A 163 -6.78 -13.99 -12.33
N LYS A 164 -6.89 -14.08 -11.00
CA LYS A 164 -6.86 -15.35 -10.27
C LYS A 164 -7.99 -16.29 -10.70
N LYS A 165 -9.21 -15.76 -10.90
CA LYS A 165 -10.34 -16.56 -11.38
C LYS A 165 -10.09 -17.10 -12.79
N LYS A 166 -9.54 -16.28 -13.70
CA LYS A 166 -9.18 -16.73 -15.05
C LYS A 166 -8.11 -17.81 -15.03
N LEU A 167 -7.08 -17.65 -14.19
CA LEU A 167 -6.03 -18.64 -14.03
C LEU A 167 -6.58 -19.97 -13.47
N LEU A 168 -7.44 -19.90 -12.46
CA LEU A 168 -8.07 -21.09 -11.88
C LEU A 168 -8.88 -21.86 -12.93
N GLN A 169 -9.68 -21.16 -13.73
CA GLN A 169 -10.45 -21.77 -14.82
C GLN A 169 -9.56 -22.46 -15.86
N GLU A 170 -8.40 -21.86 -16.18
CA GLU A 170 -7.45 -22.49 -17.11
C GLU A 170 -6.80 -23.74 -16.51
N ILE A 171 -6.43 -23.71 -15.23
CA ILE A 171 -5.84 -24.86 -14.54
C ILE A 171 -6.86 -26.00 -14.40
N GLU A 172 -8.10 -25.70 -14.05
CA GLU A 172 -9.19 -26.68 -13.98
C GLU A 172 -9.41 -27.36 -15.33
N LYS A 173 -9.44 -26.57 -16.40
CA LYS A 173 -9.55 -27.05 -17.78
C LYS A 173 -8.39 -27.98 -18.18
N GLN A 174 -7.15 -27.62 -17.78
CA GLN A 174 -5.96 -28.46 -18.00
C GLN A 174 -6.03 -29.77 -17.19
N PHE A 175 -6.50 -29.71 -15.94
CA PHE A 175 -6.68 -30.89 -15.10
C PHE A 175 -7.68 -31.86 -15.73
N ASP A 176 -8.83 -31.36 -16.17
CA ASP A 176 -9.85 -32.18 -16.84
C ASP A 176 -9.29 -32.83 -18.11
N ASP A 177 -8.54 -32.09 -18.91
CA ASP A 177 -7.87 -32.61 -20.11
C ASP A 177 -6.90 -33.76 -19.81
N LEU A 178 -6.10 -33.61 -18.76
CA LEU A 178 -5.15 -34.62 -18.30
C LEU A 178 -5.88 -35.87 -17.76
N GLN A 179 -6.95 -35.70 -16.99
CA GLN A 179 -7.76 -36.83 -16.52
C GLN A 179 -8.41 -37.55 -17.69
N ASN A 180 -8.97 -36.81 -18.65
CA ASN A 180 -9.62 -37.38 -19.84
C ASN A 180 -8.64 -38.19 -20.70
N ILE A 181 -7.44 -37.67 -20.96
CA ILE A 181 -6.45 -38.41 -21.76
C ILE A 181 -5.92 -39.64 -21.00
N LYS A 182 -5.68 -39.51 -19.68
CA LYS A 182 -5.27 -40.63 -18.83
C LYS A 182 -6.32 -41.74 -18.83
N PHE A 183 -7.59 -41.40 -18.61
CA PHE A 183 -8.69 -42.35 -18.62
C PHE A 183 -8.86 -43.02 -19.98
N ARG A 184 -8.84 -42.23 -21.07
CA ARG A 184 -8.91 -42.76 -22.44
C ARG A 184 -7.79 -43.76 -22.72
N ASN A 185 -6.56 -43.46 -22.29
CA ASN A 185 -5.41 -44.34 -22.49
C ASN A 185 -5.53 -45.64 -21.67
N GLN A 186 -6.05 -45.56 -20.44
CA GLN A 186 -6.31 -46.73 -19.60
C GLN A 186 -7.37 -47.66 -20.22
N VAL A 187 -8.49 -47.09 -20.70
CA VAL A 187 -9.58 -47.87 -21.34
C VAL A 187 -9.10 -48.56 -22.61
N LEU A 188 -8.27 -47.90 -23.41
CA LEU A 188 -7.71 -48.47 -24.63
C LEU A 188 -6.65 -49.56 -24.38
N GLN A 189 -6.33 -49.86 -23.11
CA GLN A 189 -5.32 -50.83 -22.68
C GLN A 189 -4.05 -50.81 -23.53
N ARG A 190 -3.62 -49.61 -23.98
CA ARG A 190 -2.34 -49.48 -24.66
C ARG A 190 -1.27 -49.56 -23.58
N PRO A 191 -0.35 -50.54 -23.63
CA PRO A 191 0.81 -50.54 -22.75
C PRO A 191 1.52 -49.20 -22.92
N ALA A 192 2.03 -48.63 -21.83
CA ALA A 192 2.89 -47.43 -21.89
C ALA A 192 4.11 -47.63 -22.81
N GLU A 193 4.42 -48.88 -23.14
CA GLU A 193 5.54 -49.36 -23.97
C GLU A 193 5.19 -49.55 -25.45
N SER A 194 3.96 -49.25 -25.90
CA SER A 194 3.72 -49.20 -27.35
C SER A 194 4.58 -48.07 -27.93
N VAL A 195 5.60 -48.43 -28.72
CA VAL A 195 6.72 -47.61 -29.25
C VAL A 195 6.29 -46.33 -30.02
N ASN A 196 4.99 -46.06 -30.14
CA ASN A 196 4.39 -44.96 -30.89
C ASN A 196 3.70 -43.88 -30.03
N GLY A 197 3.87 -43.87 -28.70
CA GLY A 197 3.30 -42.84 -27.82
C GLY A 197 4.26 -41.65 -27.59
N ILE A 198 3.73 -40.43 -27.49
CA ILE A 198 4.49 -39.23 -27.08
C ILE A 198 4.09 -38.89 -25.64
N CYS A 199 5.06 -38.77 -24.74
CA CYS A 199 4.85 -38.40 -23.35
C CYS A 199 4.78 -36.87 -23.18
N LEU A 200 4.03 -36.44 -22.17
CA LEU A 200 4.02 -35.05 -21.70
C LEU A 200 5.22 -34.79 -20.78
N PRO A 201 5.81 -33.58 -20.76
CA PRO A 201 5.48 -32.43 -21.61
C PRO A 201 6.19 -32.49 -22.97
N PHE A 202 5.55 -31.95 -24.02
CA PHE A 202 6.15 -31.85 -25.34
C PHE A 202 5.76 -30.56 -26.06
N LEU A 203 6.50 -30.24 -27.11
CA LEU A 203 6.24 -29.12 -28.00
C LEU A 203 6.16 -29.65 -29.44
N LEU A 204 5.09 -29.31 -30.15
CA LEU A 204 4.85 -29.73 -31.52
C LEU A 204 5.09 -28.56 -32.48
N VAL A 205 6.04 -28.75 -33.39
CA VAL A 205 6.21 -27.87 -34.54
C VAL A 205 5.51 -28.47 -35.74
N LYS A 206 4.58 -27.73 -36.34
CA LYS A 206 3.82 -28.15 -37.51
C LYS A 206 4.19 -27.27 -38.69
N ALA A 207 4.67 -27.88 -39.77
CA ALA A 207 4.95 -27.23 -41.03
C ALA A 207 4.15 -27.88 -42.18
N SER A 208 4.18 -27.25 -43.37
CA SER A 208 3.60 -27.83 -44.58
C SER A 208 4.28 -29.16 -44.93
N ARG A 209 3.53 -30.10 -45.51
CA ARG A 209 4.11 -31.38 -46.02
C ARG A 209 5.16 -31.16 -47.12
N LYS A 210 5.16 -29.99 -47.76
CA LYS A 210 6.13 -29.59 -48.79
C LYS A 210 7.30 -28.77 -48.23
N ALA A 211 7.30 -28.45 -46.93
CA ALA A 211 8.37 -27.70 -46.31
C ALA A 211 9.65 -28.54 -46.26
N ARG A 212 10.78 -27.94 -46.63
CA ARG A 212 12.12 -28.52 -46.41
C ARG A 212 12.67 -27.93 -45.12
N VAL A 213 12.86 -28.78 -44.12
CA VAL A 213 13.36 -28.38 -42.80
C VAL A 213 14.77 -28.94 -42.64
N GLU A 214 15.72 -28.06 -42.40
CA GLU A 214 17.08 -28.42 -42.01
C GLU A 214 17.16 -28.38 -40.48
N ILE A 215 17.69 -29.46 -39.89
CA ILE A 215 17.73 -29.63 -38.44
C ILE A 215 19.18 -29.86 -38.04
N GLU A 216 19.69 -28.98 -37.19
CA GLU A 216 21.02 -29.09 -36.62
C GLU A 216 20.87 -29.36 -35.12
N ILE A 217 21.33 -30.51 -34.66
CA ILE A 217 21.28 -30.88 -33.25
C ILE A 217 22.71 -30.83 -32.71
N SER A 218 22.90 -30.15 -31.59
CA SER A 218 24.20 -30.12 -30.91
C SER A 218 24.59 -31.53 -30.45
N GLU A 219 25.89 -31.80 -30.38
CA GLU A 219 26.41 -33.11 -29.95
C GLU A 219 25.93 -33.50 -28.55
N ASP A 220 25.75 -32.52 -27.66
CA ASP A 220 25.21 -32.72 -26.31
C ASP A 220 23.67 -32.81 -26.25
N SER A 221 22.99 -32.73 -27.39
CA SER A 221 21.52 -32.78 -27.53
C SER A 221 20.76 -31.71 -26.73
N LYS A 222 21.43 -30.64 -26.29
CA LYS A 222 20.78 -29.54 -25.55
C LYS A 222 20.23 -28.46 -26.45
N PHE A 223 20.76 -28.33 -27.67
CA PHE A 223 20.36 -27.33 -28.63
C PHE A 223 19.93 -28.00 -29.93
N ALA A 224 18.82 -27.53 -30.48
CA ALA A 224 18.36 -27.90 -31.80
C ALA A 224 18.01 -26.63 -32.59
N GLY A 225 18.70 -26.41 -33.70
CA GLY A 225 18.39 -25.40 -34.70
C GLY A 225 17.46 -25.99 -35.76
N PHE A 226 16.42 -25.23 -36.12
CA PHE A 226 15.49 -25.59 -37.19
C PHE A 226 15.46 -24.47 -38.21
N ASP A 227 15.91 -24.74 -39.45
CA ASP A 227 15.74 -23.84 -40.58
C ASP A 227 14.60 -24.34 -41.47
N PHE A 228 13.58 -23.51 -41.61
CA PHE A 228 12.39 -23.80 -42.41
C PHE A 228 12.48 -23.24 -43.85
N ASN A 229 13.62 -22.68 -44.28
CA ASN A 229 13.82 -22.16 -45.64
C ASN A 229 12.73 -21.18 -46.09
N CYS A 230 12.39 -20.23 -45.21
CA CYS A 230 11.29 -19.28 -45.39
C CYS A 230 9.88 -19.91 -45.52
N THR A 231 9.69 -21.18 -45.15
CA THR A 231 8.35 -21.81 -45.12
C THR A 231 7.64 -21.54 -43.79
N PRO A 232 6.32 -21.28 -43.80
CA PRO A 232 5.57 -21.05 -42.58
C PRO A 232 5.46 -22.31 -41.70
N PHE A 233 5.60 -22.14 -40.40
CA PHE A 233 5.35 -23.17 -39.39
C PHE A 233 4.48 -22.62 -38.24
N THR A 234 3.87 -23.52 -37.48
CA THR A 234 3.09 -23.21 -36.28
C THR A 234 3.60 -24.02 -35.10
N LEU A 235 3.65 -23.39 -33.93
CA LEU A 235 4.10 -24.01 -32.68
C LEU A 235 2.90 -24.29 -31.77
N HIS A 236 2.84 -25.49 -31.22
CA HIS A 236 1.79 -25.91 -30.30
C HIS A 236 2.42 -26.56 -29.07
N ASP A 237 2.06 -26.08 -27.87
CA ASP A 237 2.34 -26.77 -26.62
C ASP A 237 1.42 -27.98 -26.43
N ASP A 238 1.77 -28.83 -25.48
CA ASP A 238 0.96 -29.97 -25.10
C ASP A 238 -0.47 -29.59 -24.67
N VAL A 239 -0.63 -28.51 -23.90
CA VAL A 239 -1.92 -28.00 -23.43
C VAL A 239 -2.85 -27.66 -24.60
N SER A 240 -2.37 -26.93 -25.61
CA SER A 240 -3.20 -26.57 -26.78
C SER A 240 -3.61 -27.80 -27.60
N ILE A 241 -2.76 -28.82 -27.66
CA ILE A 241 -3.08 -30.10 -28.30
C ILE A 241 -4.16 -30.83 -27.51
N LEU A 242 -4.04 -30.91 -26.19
CA LEU A 242 -5.05 -31.53 -25.33
C LEU A 242 -6.41 -30.82 -25.43
N ASP A 243 -6.42 -29.49 -25.45
CA ASP A 243 -7.64 -28.72 -25.67
C ASP A 243 -8.26 -29.01 -27.04
N GLY A 244 -7.42 -29.10 -28.09
CA GLY A 244 -7.85 -29.52 -29.43
C GLY A 244 -8.48 -30.92 -29.45
N ILE A 245 -7.92 -31.87 -28.70
CA ILE A 245 -8.46 -33.24 -28.57
C ILE A 245 -9.83 -33.20 -27.88
N ARG A 246 -9.99 -32.45 -26.79
CA ARG A 246 -11.29 -32.30 -26.11
C ARG A 246 -12.35 -31.71 -27.03
N ARG A 247 -12.03 -30.60 -27.72
CA ARG A 247 -12.97 -29.94 -28.64
C ARG A 247 -13.41 -30.86 -29.79
N ASN A 248 -12.49 -31.66 -30.31
CA ASN A 248 -12.79 -32.64 -31.36
C ASN A 248 -13.61 -33.83 -30.86
N GLY A 249 -13.44 -34.22 -29.59
CA GLY A 249 -14.28 -35.23 -28.95
C GLY A 249 -15.74 -34.80 -28.83
N ILE A 250 -15.98 -33.56 -28.41
CA ILE A 250 -17.34 -32.99 -28.28
C ILE A 250 -18.05 -32.94 -29.64
N ARG A 251 -17.35 -32.54 -30.70
CA ARG A 251 -17.90 -32.48 -32.07
C ARG A 251 -18.26 -33.84 -32.68
N ARG A 252 -17.78 -34.95 -32.13
CA ARG A 252 -18.13 -36.30 -32.59
C ARG A 252 -19.29 -36.92 -31.81
N ALA A 253 -19.69 -36.30 -30.69
CA ALA A 253 -20.73 -36.81 -29.79
C ALA A 253 -22.08 -36.07 -29.93
N GLY A 254 -22.14 -34.99 -30.72
CA GLY A 254 -23.37 -34.30 -31.12
C GLY A 254 -23.57 -34.39 -32.62
#